data_AF-A0A376KW45-F1
#
_entry.id   AF-A0A376KW45-F1
#
_cell.length_a   1.000
_cell.length_b   1.000
_cell.length_c   1.000
_cell.angle_alpha   90.00
_cell.angle_beta   90.00
_cell.angle_gamma   90.00
#
_symmetry.space_group_name_H-M   'P 1'
#
loop_
_entity.id
_entity.type
_entity.pdbx_description
1 polymer ?
#
loop_
_entity_poly.entity_id
_entity_poly.type
_entity_poly.pdbx_seq_one_letter_code
_entity_poly.pdbx_strand_id
1 'polypeptide(L)' 'MRGIWLATVSRLDWPPVSSVNISNPTSRARVQQQAMIDKLNHLQRLGINTVFFPGQAGRYRPVAIENFAVVRSYDR' A
#
# COMPACT_ATOMS: atom_id res chain seq x y z
N MET A 1 -6.94 11.40 -14.66
CA MET A 1 -6.20 10.63 -13.63
C MET A 1 -6.62 9.17 -13.71
N ARG A 2 -5.68 8.22 -13.52
CA ARG A 2 -5.97 6.77 -13.57
C ARG A 2 -5.66 6.18 -12.20
N GLY A 3 -6.72 5.95 -11.43
CA GLY A 3 -6.62 5.55 -10.03
C GLY A 3 -7.06 4.11 -9.79
N ILE A 4 -6.48 3.48 -8.78
CA ILE A 4 -6.98 2.22 -8.22
C ILE A 4 -7.22 2.33 -6.72
N TRP A 5 -8.14 1.51 -6.22
CA TRP A 5 -8.29 1.27 -4.79
C TRP A 5 -7.40 0.10 -4.37
N LEU A 6 -6.54 0.32 -3.38
CA LEU A 6 -5.85 -0.77 -2.69
C LEU A 6 -6.68 -1.16 -1.46
N ALA A 7 -7.47 -2.23 -1.57
CA ALA A 7 -8.28 -2.69 -0.45
C ALA A 7 -7.41 -3.34 0.64
N THR A 8 -7.25 -2.64 1.76
CA THR A 8 -6.60 -3.19 2.97
C THR A 8 -7.57 -4.03 3.81
N VAL A 9 -8.87 -3.87 3.58
CA VAL A 9 -9.93 -4.67 4.19
C VAL A 9 -9.77 -6.12 3.76
N SER A 10 -9.77 -7.04 4.71
CA SER A 10 -9.60 -8.49 4.50
C SER A 10 -8.29 -8.92 3.80
N ARG A 11 -7.30 -8.03 3.67
CA ARG A 11 -6.02 -8.29 2.96
C ARG A 11 -6.21 -8.63 1.48
N LEU A 12 -7.30 -8.16 0.88
CA LEU A 12 -7.63 -8.43 -0.52
C LEU A 12 -6.52 -7.93 -1.46
N ASP A 13 -5.93 -6.77 -1.14
CA ASP A 13 -4.81 -6.20 -1.88
C ASP A 13 -3.53 -6.03 -1.05
N TRP A 14 -3.67 -5.84 0.26
CA TRP A 14 -2.59 -5.41 1.14
C TRP A 14 -2.91 -5.59 2.65
N PRO A 15 -1.93 -5.89 3.53
CA PRO A 15 -0.58 -6.39 3.24
C PRO A 15 -0.63 -7.85 2.76
N PRO A 16 0.41 -8.34 2.06
CA PRO A 16 0.47 -9.72 1.60
C PRO A 16 0.38 -10.67 2.80
N VAL A 17 -0.41 -11.74 2.65
CA VAL A 17 -0.68 -12.72 3.73
C VAL A 17 0.61 -13.30 4.30
N SER A 18 1.62 -13.53 3.45
CA SER A 18 2.96 -14.00 3.83
C SER A 18 3.66 -13.10 4.85
N SER A 19 3.39 -11.79 4.83
CA SER A 19 4.00 -10.84 5.77
C SER A 19 3.32 -10.84 7.14
N VAL A 20 2.06 -11.26 7.23
CA VAL A 20 1.26 -11.14 8.46
C VAL A 20 1.76 -12.10 9.53
N ASN A 21 2.24 -13.28 9.13
CA ASN A 21 2.72 -14.31 10.05
C ASN A 21 4.18 -14.09 10.49
N ILE A 22 4.83 -13.00 10.06
CA ILE A 22 6.19 -12.68 10.49
C ILE A 22 6.12 -12.12 11.92
N SER A 23 6.63 -12.89 12.87
CA SER A 23 6.64 -12.56 14.30
C SER A 23 7.48 -11.33 14.61
N ASN A 24 8.64 -11.17 13.93
CA ASN A 24 9.50 -10.01 14.12
C ASN A 24 8.88 -8.75 13.47
N PRO A 25 8.56 -7.70 14.25
CA PRO A 25 7.88 -6.50 13.75
C PRO A 25 8.71 -5.71 12.74
N THR A 26 10.03 -5.65 12.90
CA THR A 26 10.94 -4.94 11.99
C THR A 26 11.05 -5.67 10.66
N SER A 27 11.23 -6.99 10.69
CA SER A 27 11.25 -7.81 9.47
C SER A 27 9.91 -7.76 8.74
N ARG A 28 8.80 -7.81 9.48
CA ARG A 28 7.45 -7.65 8.94
C ARG A 28 7.28 -6.31 8.24
N ALA A 29 7.68 -5.21 8.89
CA ALA A 29 7.59 -3.87 8.33
C ALA A 29 8.42 -3.73 7.05
N ARG A 30 9.61 -4.33 7.00
CA ARG A 30 10.48 -4.31 5.81
C ARG A 30 9.88 -5.11 4.64
N VAL A 31 9.39 -6.32 4.90
CA VAL A 31 8.75 -7.17 3.88
C VAL A 31 7.49 -6.50 3.35
N GLN A 32 6.69 -5.91 4.24
CA GLN A 32 5.57 -5.09 3.83
C GLN A 32 6.09 -3.96 2.95
N GLN A 33 6.89 -3.02 3.44
CA GLN A 33 7.39 -1.90 2.64
C GLN A 33 7.89 -2.28 1.23
N GLN A 34 8.66 -3.36 1.10
CA GLN A 34 9.11 -3.84 -0.21
C GLN A 34 7.95 -4.25 -1.11
N ALA A 35 7.00 -5.04 -0.62
CA ALA A 35 5.82 -5.44 -1.37
C ALA A 35 4.95 -4.24 -1.81
N MET A 36 4.94 -3.14 -1.02
CA MET A 36 4.25 -1.92 -1.43
C MET A 36 4.95 -1.27 -2.62
N ILE A 37 6.28 -1.16 -2.54
CA ILE A 37 7.12 -0.60 -3.60
C ILE A 37 6.92 -1.39 -4.89
N ASP A 38 6.97 -2.72 -4.81
CA ASP A 38 6.81 -3.59 -5.98
C ASP A 38 5.43 -3.44 -6.61
N LYS A 39 4.35 -3.37 -5.80
CA LYS A 39 2.98 -3.17 -6.30
C LYS A 39 2.83 -1.81 -6.97
N LEU A 40 3.33 -0.75 -6.35
CA LEU A 40 3.27 0.60 -6.92
C LEU A 40 4.10 0.71 -8.21
N ASN A 41 5.31 0.14 -8.26
CA ASN A 41 6.13 0.09 -9.48
C ASN A 41 5.41 -0.63 -10.63
N HIS A 42 4.72 -1.74 -10.33
CA HIS A 42 3.92 -2.44 -11.33
C HIS A 42 2.77 -1.57 -11.86
N LEU A 43 2.04 -0.89 -10.97
CA LEU A 43 0.94 0.00 -11.35
C LEU A 43 1.42 1.17 -12.21
N GLN A 44 2.60 1.72 -11.92
CA GLN A 44 3.20 2.79 -12.73
C GLN A 44 3.43 2.35 -14.17
N ARG A 45 3.97 1.14 -14.36
CA ARG A 45 4.19 0.56 -15.69
C ARG A 45 2.90 0.37 -16.47
N LEU A 46 1.77 0.20 -15.78
CA LEU A 46 0.43 0.12 -16.38
C LEU A 46 -0.19 1.52 -16.63
N GLY A 47 0.52 2.59 -16.29
CA GLY A 47 0.07 3.98 -16.44
C GLY A 47 -0.93 4.42 -15.37
N ILE A 48 -0.95 3.76 -14.21
CA ILE A 48 -1.71 4.16 -13.03
C ILE A 48 -0.84 5.12 -12.22
N ASN A 49 -1.42 6.25 -11.81
CA ASN A 49 -0.69 7.34 -11.16
C ASN A 49 -1.32 7.80 -9.84
N THR A 50 -2.42 7.17 -9.43
CA THR A 50 -3.12 7.49 -8.19
C THR A 50 -3.54 6.21 -7.48
N VAL A 51 -3.33 6.16 -6.17
CA VAL A 51 -3.72 5.01 -5.35
C VAL A 51 -4.49 5.51 -4.13
N PHE A 52 -5.68 4.93 -3.93
CA PHE A 52 -6.54 5.22 -2.79
C PHE A 52 -6.38 4.13 -1.73
N PHE A 53 -6.13 4.54 -0.48
CA PHE A 53 -6.06 3.64 0.66
C PHE A 53 -7.27 3.87 1.58
N PRO A 54 -8.00 2.80 1.97
CA PRO A 54 -8.89 2.84 3.12
C PRO A 54 -8.04 2.83 4.39
N GLY A 55 -8.23 3.82 5.27
CA GLY A 55 -7.40 3.92 6.47
C GLY A 55 -7.86 4.88 7.56
N GLN A 56 -7.84 4.40 8.81
CA GLN A 56 -7.79 5.24 10.01
C GLN A 56 -6.42 5.94 10.11
N ALA A 57 -6.43 7.21 10.52
CA ALA A 57 -5.22 8.01 10.70
C ALA A 57 -4.26 7.34 11.72
N GLY A 58 -2.98 7.18 11.36
CA GLY A 58 -1.90 6.88 12.31
C GLY A 58 -1.10 5.59 12.11
N ARG A 59 -1.46 4.68 11.19
CA ARG A 59 -0.79 3.36 11.05
C ARG A 59 0.00 3.13 9.75
N TYR A 60 0.10 4.11 8.86
CA TYR A 60 0.82 3.97 7.60
C TYR A 60 2.13 4.76 7.62
N ARG A 61 3.24 4.07 7.38
CA ARG A 61 4.52 4.73 7.09
C ARG A 61 4.47 5.19 5.63
N PRO A 62 4.71 6.47 5.33
CA PRO A 62 4.75 6.94 3.96
C PRO A 62 5.89 6.24 3.20
N VAL A 63 5.58 5.75 1.99
CA VAL A 63 6.58 5.29 1.02
C VAL A 63 6.61 6.34 -0.07
N ALA A 64 7.71 7.08 -0.17
CA ALA A 64 7.90 8.05 -1.25
C ALA A 64 8.21 7.27 -2.53
N ILE A 65 7.30 7.34 -3.50
CA ILE A 65 7.56 6.89 -4.87
C ILE A 65 7.30 8.07 -5.78
N GLU A 66 8.31 8.41 -6.59
CA GLU A 66 8.21 9.48 -7.56
C GLU A 66 7.04 9.22 -8.51
N ASN A 67 6.24 10.25 -8.78
CA ASN A 67 5.11 10.22 -9.72
C ASN A 67 3.84 9.49 -9.24
N PHE A 68 3.71 9.15 -7.95
CA PHE A 68 2.45 8.66 -7.35
C PHE A 68 1.78 9.68 -6.44
N ALA A 69 0.50 9.93 -6.70
CA ALA A 69 -0.39 10.56 -5.72
C ALA A 69 -0.98 9.50 -4.78
N VAL A 70 -0.68 9.60 -3.48
CA VAL A 70 -1.27 8.76 -2.43
C VAL A 70 -2.42 9.52 -1.77
N VAL A 71 -3.64 9.00 -1.91
CA VAL A 71 -4.85 9.63 -1.35
C VAL A 71 -5.39 8.76 -0.21
N ARG A 72 -5.51 9.33 0.99
CA ARG A 72 -6.21 8.70 2.11
C ARG A 72 -7.70 8.98 1.99
N SER A 73 -8.49 7.92 1.87
CA SER A 73 -9.95 8.02 1.98
C SER A 73 -10.34 7.79 3.44
N TYR A 74 -11.00 8.78 4.03
CA TYR A 74 -11.67 8.63 5.32
C TYR A 74 -13.12 8.28 5.02
N ASP A 75 -13.57 7.15 5.57
CA ASP A 75 -15.00 6.86 5.63
C ASP A 75 -15.65 7.93 6.52
N ARG A 76 -16.75 8.51 6.06
CA ARG A 76 -17.39 9.67 6.70
C ARG A 76 -18.42 9.21 7.73
#